data_AF-A0A7C3K0J9-F1
#
_entry.id   AF-A0A7C3K0J9-F1
#
_cell.length_a   1.000
_cell.length_b   1.000
_cell.length_c   1.000
_cell.angle_alpha   90.00
_cell.angle_beta   90.00
_cell.angle_gamma   90.00
#
_symmetry.space_group_name_H-M   'P 1'
#
loop_
_entity.id
_entity.type
_entity.pdbx_description
1 polymer ?
#
loop_
_entity_poly.entity_id
_entity_poly.type
_entity_poly.pdbx_seq_one_letter_code
_entity_poly.pdbx_strand_id
1 'polypeptide(L)' 'MAFRGAMKSLPSSKEIQTKAKGWDKKAPIPVSILEAIQDPFIILGQRGELLSANPRGLEVLGYSKEELQKMA' A
#
# COMPACT_ATOMS: atom_id res chain seq x y z
N MET A 1 -23.73 5.44 -31.48
CA MET A 1 -24.28 5.42 -30.10
C MET A 1 -23.99 4.07 -29.48
N ALA A 2 -22.85 3.89 -28.79
CA ALA A 2 -22.38 2.56 -28.34
C ALA A 2 -21.72 2.57 -26.94
N PHE A 3 -22.27 3.32 -25.98
CA PHE A 3 -21.71 3.40 -24.62
C PHE A 3 -22.38 2.42 -23.62
N ARG A 4 -23.37 1.64 -24.05
CA ARG A 4 -24.22 0.82 -23.15
C ARG A 4 -23.66 -0.58 -22.84
N GLY A 5 -22.59 -1.02 -23.52
CA GLY A 5 -22.06 -2.38 -23.42
C GLY A 5 -21.02 -2.62 -22.32
N ALA A 6 -20.34 -1.57 -21.82
CA ALA A 6 -19.15 -1.73 -20.98
C ALA A 6 -19.43 -1.86 -19.47
N MET A 7 -20.68 -1.72 -19.03
CA MET A 7 -21.02 -1.60 -17.60
C MET A 7 -21.46 -2.92 -16.93
N LYS A 8 -21.23 -4.08 -17.56
CA LYS A 8 -21.83 -5.37 -17.14
C LYS A 8 -20.96 -6.30 -16.30
N SER A 9 -19.82 -5.89 -15.76
CA SER A 9 -19.11 -6.76 -14.80
C SER A 9 -18.20 -6.02 -13.81
N LEU A 10 -18.59 -4.84 -13.33
CA LEU A 10 -17.95 -4.30 -12.15
C LEU A 10 -18.41 -5.14 -10.94
N PRO A 11 -17.49 -5.76 -10.17
CA PRO A 11 -17.85 -6.59 -9.04
C PRO A 11 -18.65 -5.78 -8.03
N SER A 12 -19.65 -6.42 -7.41
CA SER A 12 -20.51 -5.73 -6.46
C SER A 12 -19.68 -5.29 -5.25
N SER A 13 -20.03 -4.16 -4.63
CA SER A 13 -19.30 -3.61 -3.48
C SER A 13 -19.12 -4.62 -2.33
N LYS A 14 -19.97 -5.66 -2.25
CA LYS A 14 -19.81 -6.78 -1.32
C LYS A 14 -18.64 -7.71 -1.67
N GLU A 15 -18.38 -7.99 -2.95
CA GLU A 15 -17.27 -8.85 -3.39
C GLU A 15 -15.91 -8.19 -3.21
N ILE A 16 -15.84 -6.86 -3.37
CA ILE A 16 -14.64 -6.07 -3.07
C ILE A 16 -14.32 -6.17 -1.56
N GLN A 17 -15.35 -6.13 -0.69
CA GLN A 17 -15.18 -6.26 0.75
C GLN A 17 -14.79 -7.68 1.19
N THR A 18 -15.29 -8.73 0.54
CA THR A 18 -14.94 -10.12 0.88
C THR A 18 -13.48 -10.45 0.55
N LYS A 19 -12.91 -9.88 -0.52
CA LYS A 19 -11.48 -10.06 -0.85
C LYS A 19 -10.53 -9.32 0.08
N ALA A 20 -10.96 -8.20 0.68
CA ALA A 20 -10.17 -7.44 1.65
C ALA A 20 -9.99 -8.19 2.99
N LYS A 21 -10.98 -9.02 3.39
CA LYS A 21 -10.96 -9.78 4.66
C LYS A 21 -9.97 -10.95 4.70
N GLY A 22 -9.32 -11.31 3.58
CA GLY A 22 -8.34 -12.40 3.51
C GLY A 22 -6.89 -11.97 3.72
N TRP A 23 -6.62 -10.69 3.93
CA TRP A 23 -5.25 -10.13 3.98
C TRP A 23 -4.67 -10.05 5.39
N ASP A 24 -5.46 -10.33 6.42
CA ASP A 24 -5.06 -10.30 7.84
C ASP A 24 -4.03 -11.37 8.25
N LYS A 25 -3.60 -12.24 7.33
CA LYS A 25 -2.54 -13.24 7.58
C LYS A 25 -1.47 -13.25 6.49
N LYS A 26 -1.17 -12.10 5.88
CA LYS A 26 0.04 -12.01 5.04
C LYS A 26 1.25 -12.08 5.95
N ALA A 27 2.07 -13.12 5.74
CA ALA A 27 3.39 -13.22 6.34
C ALA A 27 4.09 -11.85 6.26
N PRO A 28 4.80 -11.41 7.32
CA PRO A 28 5.49 -10.13 7.29
C PRO A 28 6.34 -10.08 6.02
N ILE A 29 6.20 -9.01 5.23
CA ILE A 29 7.04 -8.81 4.06
C ILE A 29 8.48 -8.79 4.59
N PRO A 30 9.36 -9.70 4.14
CA PRO A 30 10.73 -9.74 4.61
C PRO A 30 11.40 -8.38 4.39
N VAL A 31 12.11 -7.88 5.41
CA VAL A 31 12.82 -6.59 5.33
C VAL A 31 13.77 -6.56 4.13
N SER A 32 14.41 -7.68 3.82
CA SER A 32 15.28 -7.83 2.65
C SER A 32 14.58 -7.58 1.31
N ILE A 33 13.29 -7.90 1.20
CA ILE A 33 12.50 -7.60 -0.01
C ILE A 33 12.24 -6.10 -0.08
N LEU A 34 11.83 -5.48 1.03
CA LEU A 34 11.58 -4.04 1.06
C LEU A 34 12.83 -3.24 0.70
N GLU A 35 13.99 -3.65 1.19
CA GLU A 35 15.28 -3.01 0.87
C GLU A 35 15.71 -3.21 -0.59
N ALA A 36 15.33 -4.32 -1.22
CA ALA A 36 15.70 -4.62 -2.61
C ALA A 36 14.77 -3.99 -3.66
N ILE A 37 13.54 -3.64 -3.31
CA ILE A 37 12.59 -3.01 -4.22
C ILE A 37 13.12 -1.63 -4.67
N GLN A 38 13.21 -1.42 -5.98
CA GLN A 38 13.64 -0.15 -6.57
C GLN A 38 12.53 0.90 -6.67
N ASP A 39 11.27 0.46 -6.64
CA ASP A 39 10.14 1.37 -6.58
C ASP A 39 9.97 1.94 -5.15
N PRO A 40 9.57 3.21 -5.01
CA PRO A 40 9.18 3.77 -3.73
C PRO A 40 8.04 2.95 -3.10
N PHE A 41 8.27 2.47 -1.88
CA PHE A 41 7.28 1.70 -1.12
C PHE A 41 7.02 2.37 0.23
N ILE A 42 5.76 2.68 0.50
CA ILE A 42 5.33 3.44 1.67
C ILE A 42 4.20 2.67 2.36
N ILE A 43 4.32 2.49 3.67
CA ILE A 43 3.30 1.87 4.53
C ILE A 43 2.67 2.97 5.37
N LEU A 44 1.37 3.16 5.17
CA LEU A 44 0.56 4.09 5.93
C LEU A 44 -0.39 3.33 6.84
N GLY A 45 -0.67 3.89 8.01
CA GLY A 45 -1.75 3.44 8.87
C GLY A 45 -3.09 3.98 8.39
N GLN A 46 -4.18 3.56 9.05
CA GLN A 46 -5.53 3.83 8.57
C GLN A 46 -5.92 5.32 8.66
N ARG A 47 -5.20 6.11 9.47
CA ARG A 47 -5.42 7.55 9.61
C ARG A 47 -4.46 8.36 8.73
N GLY A 48 -3.69 7.68 7.86
CA GLY A 48 -2.70 8.29 6.99
C GLY A 48 -1.35 8.55 7.67
N GLU A 49 -1.15 8.07 8.90
CA GLU A 49 0.12 8.12 9.60
C GLU A 49 1.17 7.28 8.86
N LEU A 50 2.39 7.82 8.75
CA LEU A 50 3.48 7.13 8.07
C LEU A 50 4.10 6.10 9.01
N LEU A 51 3.85 4.82 8.77
CA LEU A 51 4.35 3.73 9.61
C LEU A 51 5.76 3.30 9.18
N SER A 52 6.04 3.28 7.87
CA SER A 52 7.33 2.88 7.33
C SER A 52 7.49 3.26 5.86
N ALA A 53 8.73 3.32 5.39
CA ALA A 53 9.07 3.42 3.98
C ALA A 53 10.35 2.61 3.71
N ASN A 54 10.48 2.06 2.50
CA ASN A 54 11.75 1.51 2.04
C ASN A 54 12.74 2.66 1.70
N PRO A 55 14.03 2.37 1.44
CA PRO A 55 15.01 3.41 1.11
C PRO A 55 14.57 4.34 -0.03
N ARG A 56 13.96 3.79 -1.08
CA ARG A 56 13.44 4.56 -2.22
C ARG A 56 12.26 5.44 -1.86
N GLY A 57 11.40 4.98 -0.95
CA GLY A 57 10.32 5.77 -0.36
C GLY A 57 10.84 6.94 0.47
N LEU A 58 11.89 6.71 1.27
CA LEU A 58 12.54 7.77 2.04
C LEU A 58 13.16 8.84 1.13
N GLU A 59 13.84 8.43 0.06
CA GLU A 59 14.41 9.36 -0.94
C GLU A 59 13.34 10.26 -1.58
N VAL A 60 12.20 9.68 -1.98
CA VAL A 60 11.10 10.44 -2.61
C VAL A 60 10.41 11.37 -1.62
N LEU A 61 10.24 10.94 -0.37
CA LEU A 61 9.64 11.76 0.67
C LEU A 61 10.58 12.85 1.19
N GLY A 62 11.89 12.70 0.97
CA GLY A 62 12.91 13.63 1.44
C GLY A 62 13.17 13.58 2.95
N TYR A 63 12.82 12.47 3.60
CA TYR A 63 13.05 12.26 5.04
C TYR A 63 14.15 11.24 5.31
N SER A 64 14.91 11.45 6.36
CA SER A 64 15.77 10.41 6.92
C SER A 64 14.94 9.35 7.65
N LYS A 65 15.52 8.16 7.86
CA LYS A 65 14.85 7.07 8.60
C LYS A 65 14.57 7.48 10.05
N GLU A 66 15.48 8.23 10.65
CA GLU A 66 15.38 8.73 12.03
C GLU A 66 14.29 9.79 12.18
N GLU A 67 14.07 10.62 11.16
CA GLU A 67 12.96 11.58 11.14
C GLU A 67 11.61 10.88 11.06
N LEU A 68 11.50 9.83 10.26
CA LEU A 68 10.30 8.98 10.20
C LEU A 68 9.96 8.40 11.58
N GLN A 69 10.96 7.89 12.30
CA GLN A 69 10.78 7.28 13.61
C GLN A 69 10.29 8.28 14.67
N LYS A 70 10.50 9.58 14.48
CA LYS A 70 9.99 10.63 15.38
C LYS A 70 8.54 11.03 15.08
N MET A 71 8.00 10.60 13.93
CA MET A 71 6.63 10.92 13.50
C MET A 71 5.64 9.77 13.73
N ALA A 72 6.16 8.56 13.98
CA ALA A 72 5.37 7.36 14.28
C ALA A 72 4.87 7.31 15.73
#